data_AF-A0A4R2QRM6-F1
#
_entry.id   AF-A0A4R2QRM6-F1
#
_cell.length_a   1.000
_cell.length_b   1.000
_cell.length_c   1.000
_cell.angle_alpha   90.00
_cell.angle_beta   90.00
_cell.angle_gamma   90.00
#
_symmetry.space_group_name_H-M   'P 1'
#
loop_
_entity.id
_entity.type
_entity.pdbx_description
1 polymer ?
#
loop_
_entity_poly.entity_id
_entity_poly.type
_entity_poly.pdbx_seq_one_letter_code
_entity_poly.pdbx_strand_id
1 'polypeptide(L)'
;MATPILGTARATVNQMRTFLRRVNSDAPDYSQLYLDIGTRYRVRGDLAFAQSIHETGYWQFRGTVRPYQNNFSGLGTVNPDVQGATFATPALGIEAQIQHLYGYATRAPLPAGVKVVDPRFAILERAGLRGVAPTWEQLNGRWAVPGINYGQSIVELWQQILQMQAPGPLPTPSAPPQPDDIFIDLDEALWAEPFIRQAAELGLIQGYEDRSFRPNRELTRAELAVILTQLREKLRG
;
A
#
# COMPACT_ATOMS: atom_id res chain seq x y z
N MET A 1 12.34 11.36 -17.49
CA MET A 1 11.76 10.23 -18.25
C MET A 1 10.28 10.15 -17.91
N ALA A 2 9.41 9.86 -18.87
CA ALA A 2 7.98 9.71 -18.61
C ALA A 2 7.71 8.41 -17.84
N THR A 3 6.78 8.43 -16.90
CA THR A 3 6.49 7.31 -15.99
C THR A 3 5.27 6.53 -16.49
N PRO A 4 5.42 5.29 -17.00
CA PRO A 4 4.30 4.54 -17.56
C PRO A 4 3.22 4.21 -16.51
N ILE A 5 1.95 4.23 -16.93
CA ILE A 5 0.83 3.72 -16.11
C ILE A 5 0.85 2.19 -16.11
N LEU A 6 1.09 1.58 -17.27
CA LEU A 6 1.20 0.12 -17.40
C LEU A 6 2.60 -0.35 -17.03
N GLY A 7 2.68 -1.51 -16.38
CA GLY A 7 3.92 -2.14 -15.96
C GLY A 7 3.78 -2.88 -14.63
N THR A 8 4.90 -3.39 -14.15
CA THR A 8 4.99 -4.02 -12.82
C THR A 8 5.21 -2.96 -11.76
N ALA A 9 4.55 -3.11 -10.62
CA ALA A 9 4.81 -2.29 -9.45
C ALA A 9 6.28 -2.44 -9.01
N ARG A 10 6.85 -1.35 -8.49
CA ARG A 10 8.22 -1.29 -7.97
C ARG A 10 8.26 -1.14 -6.46
N ALA A 11 7.29 -0.45 -5.86
CA ALA A 11 7.19 -0.36 -4.41
C ALA A 11 6.63 -1.66 -3.81
N THR A 12 7.16 -2.05 -2.65
CA THR A 12 6.64 -3.18 -1.88
C THR A 12 5.49 -2.75 -0.97
N VAL A 13 4.69 -3.72 -0.51
CA VAL A 13 3.64 -3.47 0.51
C VAL A 13 4.19 -2.80 1.75
N ASN A 14 5.35 -3.25 2.25
CA ASN A 14 5.97 -2.67 3.43
C ASN A 14 6.33 -1.21 3.21
N GLN A 15 6.90 -0.85 2.06
CA GLN A 15 7.22 0.53 1.72
C GLN A 15 5.97 1.42 1.71
N MET A 16 4.92 0.96 1.02
CA MET A 16 3.66 1.69 0.89
C MET A 16 2.97 1.88 2.26
N ARG A 17 2.87 0.80 3.05
CA ARG A 17 2.29 0.81 4.40
C ARG A 17 3.09 1.72 5.35
N THR A 18 4.41 1.57 5.39
CA THR A 18 5.26 2.35 6.29
C THR A 18 5.19 3.83 5.94
N PHE A 19 5.23 4.16 4.65
CA PHE A 19 5.08 5.55 4.19
C PHE A 19 3.77 6.16 4.67
N LEU A 20 2.65 5.46 4.46
CA LEU A 20 1.33 5.90 4.89
C LEU A 20 1.27 6.16 6.41
N ARG A 21 1.73 5.19 7.20
CA ARG A 21 1.59 5.22 8.66
C ARG A 21 2.41 6.31 9.34
N ARG A 22 3.43 6.86 8.67
CA ARG A 22 4.17 8.04 9.16
C ARG A 22 3.29 9.29 9.22
N VAL A 23 2.24 9.38 8.39
CA VAL A 23 1.34 10.54 8.30
C VAL A 23 -0.01 10.24 8.94
N ASN A 24 -0.51 9.02 8.76
CA ASN A 24 -1.77 8.57 9.34
C ASN A 24 -1.58 7.18 9.94
N SER A 25 -1.24 7.12 11.23
CA SER A 25 -0.97 5.87 11.96
C SER A 25 -2.16 4.91 11.97
N ASP A 26 -3.37 5.48 11.91
CA ASP A 26 -4.64 4.76 12.05
C ASP A 26 -5.28 4.44 10.69
N ALA A 27 -4.60 4.77 9.59
CA ALA A 27 -5.11 4.52 8.26
C ALA A 27 -5.34 3.02 8.02
N PRO A 28 -6.46 2.63 7.40
CA PRO A 28 -6.63 1.26 6.91
C PRO A 28 -5.55 0.95 5.87
N ASP A 29 -5.01 -0.27 5.91
CA ASP A 29 -3.96 -0.69 4.99
C ASP A 29 -4.54 -1.44 3.78
N TYR A 30 -4.54 -0.76 2.63
CA TYR A 30 -4.92 -1.32 1.34
C TYR A 30 -3.72 -1.57 0.41
N SER A 31 -2.48 -1.50 0.90
CA SER A 31 -1.28 -1.59 0.05
C SER A 31 -1.22 -2.88 -0.75
N GLN A 32 -1.48 -4.04 -0.13
CA GLN A 32 -1.52 -5.34 -0.83
C GLN A 32 -2.62 -5.36 -1.89
N LEU A 33 -3.81 -4.82 -1.56
CA LEU A 33 -4.96 -4.81 -2.45
C LEU A 33 -4.69 -3.99 -3.73
N TYR A 34 -3.98 -2.87 -3.61
CA TYR A 34 -3.52 -2.10 -4.77
C TYR A 34 -2.58 -2.89 -5.68
N LEU A 35 -1.64 -3.66 -5.12
CA LEU A 35 -0.72 -4.48 -5.91
C LEU A 35 -1.44 -5.65 -6.59
N ASP A 36 -2.32 -6.34 -5.87
CA ASP A 36 -3.07 -7.49 -6.39
C ASP A 36 -4.00 -7.08 -7.54
N ILE A 37 -4.77 -6.01 -7.33
CA ILE A 37 -5.67 -5.48 -8.36
C ILE A 37 -4.84 -4.93 -9.52
N GLY A 38 -3.82 -4.11 -9.28
CA GLY A 38 -2.97 -3.57 -10.34
C GLY A 38 -2.36 -4.65 -11.24
N THR A 39 -1.89 -5.75 -10.63
CA THR A 39 -1.31 -6.90 -11.34
C THR A 39 -2.26 -7.51 -12.36
N ARG A 40 -3.56 -7.65 -12.03
CA ARG A 40 -4.58 -8.18 -12.96
C ARG A 40 -4.70 -7.37 -14.25
N TYR A 41 -4.47 -6.06 -14.19
CA TYR A 41 -4.57 -5.14 -15.32
C TYR A 41 -3.22 -4.76 -15.94
N ARG A 42 -2.12 -5.24 -15.34
CA ARG A 42 -0.75 -4.75 -15.60
C ARG A 42 -0.65 -3.23 -15.42
N VAL A 43 -1.41 -2.67 -14.49
CA VAL A 43 -1.34 -1.27 -14.06
C VAL A 43 -0.45 -1.21 -12.83
N ARG A 44 0.40 -0.19 -12.75
CA ARG A 44 1.30 0.03 -11.62
C ARG A 44 0.53 0.44 -10.37
N GLY A 45 0.11 -0.58 -9.61
CA GLY A 45 -0.70 -0.43 -8.39
C GLY A 45 -0.03 0.40 -7.29
N ASP A 46 1.31 0.44 -7.26
CA ASP A 46 2.09 1.29 -6.37
C ASP A 46 1.92 2.79 -6.66
N LEU A 47 1.85 3.18 -7.94
CA LEU A 47 1.54 4.55 -8.32
C LEU A 47 0.06 4.89 -8.14
N ALA A 48 -0.84 3.94 -8.40
CA ALA A 48 -2.27 4.12 -8.10
C ALA A 48 -2.51 4.31 -6.59
N PHE A 49 -1.75 3.62 -5.74
CA PHE A 49 -1.74 3.86 -4.30
C PHE A 49 -1.23 5.27 -3.98
N ALA A 50 -0.12 5.71 -4.58
CA ALA A 50 0.41 7.06 -4.40
C ALA A 50 -0.63 8.13 -4.79
N GLN A 51 -1.33 7.92 -5.90
CA GLN A 51 -2.46 8.74 -6.30
C GLN A 51 -3.54 8.77 -5.21
N SER A 52 -3.89 7.62 -4.65
CA SER A 52 -4.98 7.54 -3.67
C SER A 52 -4.69 8.27 -2.36
N ILE A 53 -3.45 8.21 -1.88
CA ILE A 53 -3.05 8.95 -0.67
C ILE A 53 -2.94 10.45 -0.96
N HIS A 54 -2.59 10.85 -2.18
CA HIS A 54 -2.62 12.25 -2.58
C HIS A 54 -4.05 12.80 -2.56
N GLU A 55 -4.99 12.09 -3.21
CA GLU A 55 -6.39 12.50 -3.35
C GLU A 55 -7.14 12.54 -2.02
N THR A 56 -6.86 11.59 -1.12
CA THR A 56 -7.57 11.45 0.16
C THR A 56 -6.92 12.22 1.31
N GLY A 57 -5.75 12.81 1.09
CA GLY A 57 -4.90 13.32 2.16
C GLY A 57 -4.51 12.21 3.13
N TYR A 58 -3.88 11.16 2.63
CA TYR A 58 -3.41 10.00 3.41
C TYR A 58 -4.55 9.28 4.16
N TRP A 59 -5.70 9.09 3.50
CA TRP A 59 -6.93 8.56 4.10
C TRP A 59 -7.40 9.32 5.35
N GLN A 60 -7.07 10.60 5.48
CA GLN A 60 -7.64 11.46 6.52
C GLN A 60 -9.00 12.03 6.12
N PHE A 61 -9.36 12.00 4.83
CA PHE A 61 -10.67 12.36 4.28
C PHE A 61 -11.19 13.74 4.75
N ARG A 62 -10.28 14.71 4.88
CA ARG A 62 -10.61 16.07 5.32
C ARG A 62 -11.28 16.93 4.23
N GLY A 63 -11.38 16.40 3.00
CA GLY A 63 -11.99 17.06 1.83
C GLY A 63 -13.50 16.77 1.68
N THR A 64 -14.00 16.76 0.43
CA THR A 64 -15.42 16.44 0.13
C THR A 64 -15.70 14.94 0.06
N VAL A 65 -14.68 14.14 -0.29
CA VAL A 65 -14.77 12.68 -0.31
C VAL A 65 -14.79 12.14 1.13
N ARG A 66 -15.78 11.29 1.41
CA ARG A 66 -15.99 10.68 2.73
C ARG A 66 -15.46 9.24 2.75
N PRO A 67 -14.99 8.74 3.91
CA PRO A 67 -14.44 7.38 4.01
C PRO A 67 -15.39 6.28 3.52
N TYR A 68 -16.70 6.44 3.78
CA TYR A 68 -17.71 5.45 3.40
C TYR A 68 -17.89 5.31 1.88
N GLN A 69 -17.42 6.27 1.07
CA GLN A 69 -17.60 6.23 -0.37
C GLN A 69 -16.67 5.22 -1.05
N ASN A 70 -15.59 4.79 -0.37
CA ASN A 70 -14.54 3.96 -0.94
C ASN A 70 -13.98 4.50 -2.26
N ASN A 71 -14.09 5.80 -2.51
CA ASN A 71 -13.64 6.45 -3.74
C ASN A 71 -12.29 7.14 -3.51
N PHE A 72 -11.22 6.34 -3.48
CA PHE A 72 -9.90 6.84 -3.08
C PHE A 72 -9.20 7.68 -4.14
N SER A 73 -9.79 7.84 -5.34
CA SER A 73 -9.18 8.54 -6.46
C SER A 73 -9.99 9.73 -6.98
N GLY A 74 -11.07 10.09 -6.27
CA GLY A 74 -11.94 11.20 -6.63
C GLY A 74 -12.74 10.97 -7.92
N LEU A 75 -12.96 9.72 -8.32
CA LEU A 75 -13.66 9.41 -9.57
C LEU A 75 -15.07 10.04 -9.59
N GLY A 76 -15.33 10.82 -10.64
CA GLY A 76 -16.63 11.45 -10.85
C GLY A 76 -16.87 12.72 -10.04
N THR A 77 -15.90 13.19 -9.26
CA THR A 77 -15.98 14.50 -8.61
C THR A 77 -15.70 15.58 -9.66
N VAL A 78 -16.70 16.38 -10.00
CA VAL A 78 -16.58 17.45 -11.03
C VAL A 78 -16.45 18.83 -10.38
N ASN A 79 -17.07 19.03 -9.21
CA ASN A 79 -16.96 20.21 -8.36
C ASN A 79 -17.27 19.82 -6.89
N PRO A 80 -17.06 20.69 -5.90
CA PRO A 80 -17.31 20.37 -4.48
C PRO A 80 -18.75 19.95 -4.16
N ASP A 81 -19.72 20.33 -4.99
CA ASP A 81 -21.16 20.12 -4.77
C ASP A 81 -21.68 18.82 -5.42
N VAL A 82 -20.95 18.26 -6.37
CA VAL A 82 -21.26 16.96 -7.00
C VAL A 82 -20.47 15.87 -6.28
N GLN A 83 -21.19 15.08 -5.47
CA GLN A 83 -20.61 13.89 -4.85
C GLN A 83 -20.09 12.92 -5.92
N GLY A 84 -18.80 12.58 -5.84
CA GLY A 84 -18.18 11.57 -6.69
C GLY A 84 -18.81 10.19 -6.51
N ALA A 85 -18.33 9.23 -7.30
CA ALA A 85 -18.80 7.84 -7.24
C ALA A 85 -18.67 7.24 -5.82
N THR A 86 -19.56 6.30 -5.50
CA THR A 86 -19.53 5.54 -4.24
C THR A 86 -19.49 4.06 -4.55
N PHE A 87 -18.62 3.33 -3.84
CA PHE A 87 -18.40 1.91 -4.04
C PHE A 87 -18.71 1.13 -2.77
N ALA A 88 -19.32 -0.04 -2.92
CA ALA A 88 -19.75 -0.87 -1.79
C ALA A 88 -18.57 -1.40 -0.94
N THR A 89 -17.38 -1.55 -1.54
CA THR A 89 -16.19 -2.03 -0.85
C THR A 89 -14.94 -1.27 -1.31
N PRO A 90 -13.88 -1.22 -0.47
CA PRO A 90 -12.58 -0.69 -0.87
C PRO A 90 -12.04 -1.34 -2.14
N ALA A 91 -12.21 -2.66 -2.28
CA ALA A 91 -11.75 -3.40 -3.47
C ALA A 91 -12.42 -2.89 -4.76
N LEU A 92 -13.72 -2.62 -4.73
CA LEU A 92 -14.43 -2.09 -5.90
C LEU A 92 -13.98 -0.67 -6.26
N GLY A 93 -13.73 0.17 -5.26
CA GLY A 93 -13.23 1.53 -5.50
C GLY A 93 -11.82 1.56 -6.07
N ILE A 94 -10.92 0.72 -5.55
CA ILE A 94 -9.57 0.55 -6.07
C ILE A 94 -9.62 -0.03 -7.49
N GLU A 95 -10.48 -1.02 -7.74
CA GLU A 95 -10.62 -1.60 -9.07
C GLU A 95 -11.19 -0.60 -10.09
N ALA A 96 -12.12 0.26 -9.70
CA ALA A 96 -12.61 1.35 -10.55
C ALA A 96 -11.50 2.35 -10.89
N GLN A 97 -10.67 2.75 -9.91
CA GLN A 97 -9.50 3.57 -10.17
C GLN A 97 -8.55 2.92 -11.18
N ILE A 98 -8.24 1.63 -10.98
CA ILE A 98 -7.34 0.87 -11.85
C ILE A 98 -7.92 0.73 -13.27
N GLN A 99 -9.23 0.50 -13.41
CA GLN A 99 -9.90 0.48 -14.70
C GLN A 99 -9.81 1.83 -15.41
N HIS A 100 -9.99 2.95 -14.70
CA HIS A 100 -9.90 4.27 -15.30
C HIS A 100 -8.48 4.58 -15.79
N LEU A 101 -7.46 4.26 -14.98
CA LEU A 101 -6.04 4.34 -15.37
C LEU A 101 -5.72 3.45 -16.58
N TYR A 102 -6.20 2.21 -16.58
CA TYR A 102 -6.07 1.30 -17.72
C TYR A 102 -6.72 1.89 -18.98
N GLY A 103 -7.89 2.50 -18.81
CA GLY A 103 -8.63 3.18 -19.85
C GLY A 103 -7.80 4.26 -20.53
N TYR A 104 -7.21 5.16 -19.75
CA TYR A 104 -6.29 6.19 -20.26
C TYR A 104 -5.04 5.62 -20.92
N ALA A 105 -4.53 4.51 -20.41
CA ALA A 105 -3.23 4.01 -20.82
C ALA A 105 -3.23 3.17 -22.10
N THR A 106 -4.34 2.51 -22.44
CA THR A 106 -4.40 1.61 -23.60
C THR A 106 -5.79 1.53 -24.23
N ARG A 107 -5.88 1.03 -25.47
CA ARG A 107 -7.13 0.64 -26.15
C ARG A 107 -7.39 -0.86 -26.10
N ALA A 108 -6.51 -1.63 -25.48
CA ALA A 108 -6.70 -3.07 -25.33
C ALA A 108 -8.00 -3.39 -24.55
N PRO A 109 -8.65 -4.53 -24.83
CA PRO A 109 -9.79 -4.98 -24.04
C PRO A 109 -9.38 -5.21 -22.59
N LEU A 110 -10.33 -5.07 -21.66
CA LEU A 110 -10.09 -5.41 -20.26
C LEU A 110 -9.64 -6.88 -20.12
N PRO A 111 -8.87 -7.21 -19.06
CA PRO A 111 -8.50 -8.60 -18.78
C PRO A 111 -9.72 -9.53 -18.75
N ALA A 112 -9.56 -10.76 -19.24
CA ALA A 112 -10.64 -11.72 -19.32
C ALA A 112 -11.28 -11.99 -17.94
N GLY A 113 -12.61 -12.10 -17.89
CA GLY A 113 -13.36 -12.41 -16.66
C GLY A 113 -13.58 -11.22 -15.71
N VAL A 114 -13.02 -10.05 -16.00
CA VAL A 114 -13.24 -8.83 -15.22
C VAL A 114 -14.57 -8.18 -15.61
N LYS A 115 -15.31 -7.68 -14.61
CA LYS A 115 -16.49 -6.83 -14.81
C LYS A 115 -16.08 -5.36 -14.76
N VAL A 116 -16.69 -4.52 -15.59
CA VAL A 116 -16.53 -3.07 -15.49
C VAL A 116 -17.19 -2.58 -14.21
N VAL A 117 -16.42 -1.91 -13.35
CA VAL A 117 -16.87 -1.28 -12.10
C VAL A 117 -16.63 0.22 -12.11
N ASP A 118 -15.76 0.73 -12.98
CA ASP A 118 -15.61 2.17 -13.21
C ASP A 118 -16.87 2.72 -13.93
N PRO A 119 -17.68 3.58 -13.27
CA PRO A 119 -18.89 4.13 -13.88
C PRO A 119 -18.60 5.07 -15.07
N ARG A 120 -17.34 5.50 -15.24
CA ARG A 120 -16.90 6.40 -16.32
C ARG A 120 -16.22 5.66 -17.46
N PHE A 121 -16.06 4.34 -17.38
CA PHE A 121 -15.30 3.59 -18.37
C PHE A 121 -15.93 3.67 -19.78
N ALA A 122 -17.25 3.50 -19.87
CA ALA A 122 -18.00 3.67 -21.12
C ALA A 122 -17.89 5.09 -21.69
N ILE A 123 -17.68 6.10 -20.83
CA ILE A 123 -17.44 7.48 -21.28
C ILE A 123 -16.07 7.59 -21.95
N LEU A 124 -15.04 6.94 -21.42
CA LEU A 124 -13.72 6.91 -22.06
C LEU A 124 -13.79 6.32 -23.47
N GLU A 125 -14.57 5.25 -23.65
CA GLU A 125 -14.75 4.59 -24.94
C GLU A 125 -15.49 5.48 -25.94
N ARG A 126 -16.69 5.95 -25.60
CA ARG A 126 -17.53 6.76 -26.52
C ARG A 126 -16.90 8.10 -26.88
N ALA A 127 -16.10 8.68 -25.97
CA ALA A 127 -15.43 9.96 -26.20
C ALA A 127 -14.04 9.82 -26.86
N GLY A 128 -13.62 8.59 -27.20
CA GLY A 128 -12.31 8.36 -27.84
C GLY A 128 -11.12 8.65 -26.92
N LEU A 129 -11.33 8.64 -25.60
CA LEU A 129 -10.31 8.95 -24.58
C LEU A 129 -9.49 7.71 -24.16
N ARG A 130 -9.77 6.53 -24.74
CA ARG A 130 -8.97 5.33 -24.51
C ARG A 130 -7.56 5.47 -25.11
N GLY A 131 -6.53 5.21 -24.31
CA GLY A 131 -5.13 5.21 -24.75
C GLY A 131 -4.51 6.60 -24.97
N VAL A 132 -5.14 7.68 -24.54
CA VAL A 132 -4.67 9.06 -24.79
C VAL A 132 -3.62 9.55 -23.78
N ALA A 133 -3.40 8.81 -22.69
CA ALA A 133 -2.44 9.16 -21.63
C ALA A 133 -1.75 7.90 -21.07
N PRO A 134 -0.82 7.27 -21.81
CA PRO A 134 -0.05 6.12 -21.35
C PRO A 134 0.89 6.37 -20.16
N THR A 135 1.21 7.62 -19.84
CA THR A 135 2.10 7.97 -18.72
C THR A 135 1.42 8.87 -17.68
N TRP A 136 1.92 8.83 -16.44
CA TRP A 136 1.37 9.60 -15.32
C TRP A 136 1.40 11.11 -15.58
N GLU A 137 2.47 11.62 -16.18
CA GLU A 137 2.60 13.04 -16.53
C GLU A 137 1.59 13.47 -17.60
N GLN A 138 1.09 12.54 -18.43
CA GLN A 138 0.04 12.82 -19.41
C GLN A 138 -1.37 12.89 -18.78
N LEU A 139 -1.53 12.52 -17.51
CA LEU A 139 -2.79 12.70 -16.78
C LEU A 139 -3.03 14.17 -16.38
N ASN A 140 -2.03 15.05 -16.54
CA ASN A 140 -2.16 16.48 -16.32
C ASN A 140 -3.28 17.07 -17.19
N GLY A 141 -4.21 17.81 -16.57
CA GLY A 141 -5.39 18.36 -17.24
C GLY A 141 -6.42 17.33 -17.71
N ARG A 142 -6.21 16.03 -17.46
CA ARG A 142 -7.14 14.94 -17.83
C ARG A 142 -7.78 14.28 -16.63
N TRP A 143 -6.97 13.95 -15.63
CA TRP A 143 -7.48 13.40 -14.36
C TRP A 143 -7.89 14.52 -13.40
N ALA A 144 -7.06 15.56 -13.30
CA ALA A 144 -7.32 16.77 -12.52
C ALA A 144 -7.22 18.00 -13.42
N VAL A 145 -8.12 18.97 -13.26
CA VAL A 145 -8.14 20.25 -14.00
C VAL A 145 -8.01 21.39 -13.00
N PRO A 146 -7.09 22.37 -13.18
CA PRO A 146 -6.16 22.52 -14.30
C PRO A 146 -4.99 21.52 -14.28
N GLY A 147 -4.66 20.94 -13.11
CA GLY A 147 -3.76 19.77 -12.97
C GLY A 147 -2.39 19.87 -13.62
N ILE A 148 -1.79 21.07 -13.70
CA ILE A 148 -0.58 21.35 -14.49
C ILE A 148 0.60 20.43 -14.13
N ASN A 149 0.77 20.11 -12.85
CA ASN A 149 1.84 19.26 -12.32
C ASN A 149 1.32 17.99 -11.61
N TYR A 150 0.08 17.60 -11.88
CA TYR A 150 -0.60 16.53 -11.13
C TYR A 150 0.18 15.20 -11.15
N GLY A 151 0.49 14.71 -12.34
CA GLY A 151 1.23 13.48 -12.55
C GLY A 151 2.63 13.53 -11.93
N GLN A 152 3.30 14.69 -11.98
CA GLN A 152 4.60 14.89 -11.34
C GLN A 152 4.49 14.74 -9.83
N SER A 153 3.49 15.35 -9.19
CA SER A 153 3.26 15.20 -7.75
C SER A 153 3.00 13.75 -7.34
N ILE A 154 2.27 12.98 -8.16
CA ILE A 154 2.07 11.54 -7.88
C ILE A 154 3.37 10.76 -8.02
N VAL A 155 4.15 11.03 -9.07
CA VAL A 155 5.43 10.36 -9.31
C VAL A 155 6.44 10.69 -8.19
N GLU A 156 6.51 11.95 -7.75
CA GLU A 156 7.33 12.37 -6.62
C GLU A 156 6.94 11.65 -5.33
N LEU A 157 5.64 11.55 -5.05
CA LEU A 157 5.14 10.84 -3.88
C LEU A 157 5.49 9.34 -3.93
N TRP A 158 5.34 8.72 -5.10
CA TRP A 158 5.77 7.35 -5.32
C TRP A 158 7.29 7.16 -5.18
N GLN A 159 8.11 8.12 -5.63
CA GLN A 159 9.55 8.07 -5.41
C GLN A 159 9.91 8.16 -3.93
N GLN A 160 9.18 8.93 -3.13
CA GLN A 160 9.35 8.95 -1.67
C GLN A 160 8.95 7.61 -1.03
N ILE A 161 7.88 6.97 -1.53
CA ILE A 161 7.52 5.61 -1.11
C ILE A 161 8.65 4.63 -1.41
N LEU A 162 9.29 4.70 -2.59
CA LEU A 162 10.42 3.83 -2.92
C LEU A 162 11.64 4.03 -2.02
N GLN A 163 11.83 5.24 -1.49
CA GLN A 163 12.91 5.54 -0.54
C GLN A 163 12.60 5.04 0.86
N MET A 164 11.36 4.60 1.15
CA MET A 164 11.13 3.89 2.38
C MET A 164 12.02 2.66 2.38
N GLN A 165 12.91 2.61 3.37
CA GLN A 165 13.59 1.37 3.67
C GLN A 165 12.49 0.38 4.04
N ALA A 166 12.51 -0.81 3.42
CA ALA A 166 12.01 -1.96 4.17
C ALA A 166 12.78 -1.96 5.50
N PRO A 167 12.24 -2.49 6.62
CA PRO A 167 13.18 -3.04 7.60
C PRO A 167 14.19 -3.84 6.77
N GLY A 168 15.49 -3.59 6.97
CA GLY A 168 16.53 -4.23 6.16
C GLY A 168 16.30 -5.75 6.12
N PRO A 169 17.00 -6.51 5.25
CA PRO A 169 17.06 -7.95 5.50
C PRO A 169 17.32 -8.11 7.00
N LEU A 170 16.43 -8.84 7.71
CA LEU A 170 16.76 -9.27 9.07
C LEU A 170 18.21 -9.74 8.98
N PRO A 171 19.13 -9.23 9.81
CA PRO A 171 20.51 -9.66 9.73
C PRO A 171 20.49 -11.17 9.58
N THR A 172 20.98 -11.69 8.45
CA THR A 172 21.19 -13.14 8.32
C THR A 172 22.00 -13.50 9.56
N PRO A 173 21.59 -14.49 10.36
CA PRO A 173 22.20 -14.71 11.65
C PRO A 173 23.70 -14.91 11.43
N SER A 174 24.48 -13.89 11.77
CA SER A 174 25.79 -14.11 12.35
C SER A 174 25.54 -15.00 13.56
N ALA A 175 26.41 -16.00 13.75
CA ALA A 175 26.35 -17.04 14.78
C ALA A 175 25.52 -16.65 16.03
N PRO A 176 24.68 -17.57 16.55
CA PRO A 176 23.70 -17.25 17.59
C PRO A 176 24.31 -16.40 18.71
N PRO A 177 23.68 -15.26 19.07
CA PRO A 177 24.17 -14.43 20.16
C PRO A 177 24.21 -15.27 21.44
N GLN A 178 25.29 -15.10 22.21
CA GLN A 178 25.50 -15.83 23.45
C GLN A 178 24.37 -15.51 24.47
N PRO A 179 23.97 -16.46 25.33
CA PRO A 179 22.67 -16.47 26.03
C PRO A 179 22.40 -15.32 27.01
N ASP A 180 23.42 -14.55 27.38
CA ASP A 180 23.33 -13.70 28.57
C ASP A 180 22.93 -12.24 28.33
N ASP A 181 22.73 -11.76 27.09
CA ASP A 181 22.56 -10.31 26.89
C ASP A 181 21.60 -9.90 25.75
N ILE A 182 20.51 -10.64 25.58
CA ILE A 182 19.59 -10.51 24.43
C ILE A 182 18.61 -9.33 24.57
N PHE A 183 18.01 -9.10 25.75
CA PHE A 183 17.01 -8.05 25.96
C PHE A 183 17.23 -7.28 27.26
N ILE A 184 17.15 -5.95 27.21
CA ILE A 184 17.47 -5.05 28.34
C ILE A 184 16.31 -4.80 29.32
N ASP A 185 15.11 -5.30 29.02
CA ASP A 185 13.84 -4.94 29.68
C ASP A 185 13.02 -6.16 30.12
N LEU A 186 13.66 -7.32 30.34
CA LEU A 186 12.96 -8.53 30.81
C LEU A 186 12.60 -8.50 32.28
N ASP A 187 13.24 -7.62 33.06
CA ASP A 187 12.89 -7.36 34.45
C ASP A 187 11.46 -6.82 34.61
N GLU A 188 10.88 -6.23 33.55
CA GLU A 188 9.48 -5.84 33.49
C GLU A 188 8.50 -7.04 33.40
N ALA A 189 8.99 -8.25 33.12
CA ALA A 189 8.19 -9.48 33.04
C ALA A 189 9.01 -10.74 33.40
N LEU A 190 9.60 -10.76 34.60
CA LEU A 190 10.45 -11.85 35.11
C LEU A 190 9.82 -13.25 34.99
N TRP A 191 8.50 -13.36 35.10
CA TRP A 191 7.80 -14.65 34.96
C TRP A 191 7.83 -15.19 33.52
N ALA A 192 7.90 -14.30 32.53
CA ALA A 192 7.89 -14.63 31.10
C ALA A 192 9.31 -14.79 30.53
N GLU A 193 10.32 -14.24 31.22
CA GLU A 193 11.73 -14.28 30.85
C GLU A 193 12.22 -15.63 30.32
N PRO A 194 12.04 -16.78 31.02
CA PRO A 194 12.56 -18.05 30.52
C PRO A 194 11.95 -18.46 29.16
N PHE A 195 10.68 -18.14 28.93
CA PHE A 195 9.99 -18.45 27.68
C PHE A 195 10.42 -17.51 26.54
N ILE A 196 10.64 -16.24 26.86
CA ILE A 196 11.12 -15.22 25.92
C ILE A 196 12.54 -15.58 25.48
N ARG A 197 13.43 -15.93 26.41
CA ARG A 197 14.78 -16.37 26.07
C ARG A 197 14.76 -17.61 25.18
N GLN A 198 13.95 -18.61 25.53
CA GLN A 198 13.82 -19.82 24.73
C GLN A 198 13.31 -19.55 23.31
N ALA A 199 12.30 -18.68 23.15
CA ALA A 199 11.76 -18.32 21.84
C ALA A 199 12.79 -17.52 21.01
N ALA A 200 13.61 -16.69 21.65
CA ALA A 200 14.69 -15.95 20.99
C ALA A 200 15.84 -16.86 20.55
N GLU A 201 16.25 -17.81 21.38
CA GLU A 201 17.22 -18.86 21.01
C GLU A 201 16.73 -19.69 19.83
N LEU A 202 15.43 -20.01 19.83
CA LEU A 202 14.78 -20.67 18.70
C LEU A 202 14.59 -19.74 17.50
N GLY A 203 15.01 -18.48 17.54
CA GLY A 203 14.90 -17.52 16.44
C GLY A 203 13.45 -17.21 16.04
N LEU A 204 12.49 -17.45 16.95
CA LEU A 204 11.07 -17.16 16.76
C LEU A 204 10.73 -15.70 17.08
N ILE A 205 11.59 -15.03 17.84
CA ILE A 205 11.50 -13.63 18.22
C ILE A 205 12.91 -13.01 18.26
N GLN A 206 13.03 -11.70 18.00
CA GLN A 206 14.34 -11.02 17.93
C GLN A 206 14.39 -9.67 18.68
N GLY A 207 13.27 -9.21 19.28
CA GLY A 207 13.17 -7.90 19.91
C GLY A 207 13.31 -6.72 18.94
N TYR A 208 13.66 -5.56 19.47
CA TYR A 208 13.76 -4.29 18.76
C TYR A 208 15.22 -3.83 18.62
N GLU A 209 15.48 -2.85 17.73
CA GLU A 209 16.83 -2.32 17.46
C GLU A 209 17.53 -1.73 18.70
N ASP A 210 16.76 -1.27 19.68
CA ASP A 210 17.23 -0.72 20.96
C ASP A 210 17.57 -1.80 22.01
N ARG A 211 17.57 -3.08 21.61
CA ARG A 211 17.74 -4.26 22.48
C ARG A 211 16.59 -4.48 23.47
N SER A 212 15.42 -3.87 23.26
CA SER A 212 14.22 -4.17 24.07
C SER A 212 13.41 -5.35 23.50
N PHE A 213 12.65 -6.03 24.35
CA PHE A 213 11.62 -7.01 24.00
C PHE A 213 10.20 -6.42 24.13
N ARG A 214 10.02 -5.50 25.08
CA ARG A 214 8.77 -4.82 25.45
C ARG A 214 7.67 -5.80 25.87
N PRO A 215 7.86 -6.56 26.97
CA PRO A 215 6.99 -7.68 27.32
C PRO A 215 5.55 -7.29 27.64
N ASN A 216 5.32 -6.05 28.09
CA ASN A 216 4.00 -5.54 28.44
C ASN A 216 3.28 -4.87 27.25
N ARG A 217 3.92 -4.82 26.08
CA ARG A 217 3.33 -4.25 24.87
C ARG A 217 2.40 -5.28 24.22
N GLU A 218 1.21 -4.84 23.82
CA GLU A 218 0.32 -5.69 23.02
C GLU A 218 0.99 -6.16 21.73
N LEU A 219 0.90 -7.46 21.49
CA LEU A 219 1.39 -8.09 20.27
C LEU A 219 0.44 -7.79 19.11
N THR A 220 0.97 -7.26 18.01
CA THR A 220 0.16 -7.04 16.81
C THR A 220 -0.08 -8.34 16.04
N ARG A 221 -1.16 -8.40 15.26
CA ARG A 221 -1.44 -9.54 14.37
C ARG A 221 -0.31 -9.83 13.37
N ALA A 222 0.41 -8.80 12.94
CA ALA A 222 1.54 -8.93 12.01
C ALA A 222 2.75 -9.57 12.71
N GLU A 223 3.08 -9.13 13.92
CA GLU A 223 4.14 -9.73 14.73
C GLU A 223 3.81 -11.19 15.06
N LEU A 224 2.56 -11.48 15.42
CA LEU A 224 2.10 -12.86 15.62
C LEU A 224 2.24 -13.71 14.35
N ALA A 225 1.87 -13.16 13.18
CA ALA A 225 2.01 -13.88 11.91
C ALA A 225 3.48 -14.20 11.55
N VAL A 226 4.41 -13.30 11.90
CA VAL A 226 5.85 -13.54 11.72
C VAL A 226 6.32 -14.68 12.62
N ILE A 227 5.95 -14.65 13.91
CA ILE A 227 6.29 -15.72 14.87
C ILE A 227 5.78 -17.08 14.36
N LEU A 228 4.52 -17.12 13.92
CA LEU A 228 3.91 -18.35 13.39
C LEU A 228 4.57 -18.84 12.09
N THR A 229 5.03 -17.93 11.24
CA THR A 229 5.74 -18.27 10.01
C THR A 229 7.10 -18.88 10.33
N GLN A 230 7.87 -18.25 11.23
CA GLN A 230 9.17 -18.76 11.65
C GLN A 230 9.05 -20.12 12.35
N LEU A 231 8.04 -20.28 13.22
CA LEU A 231 7.74 -21.55 13.87
C LEU A 231 7.42 -22.63 12.84
N ARG A 232 6.57 -22.32 11.86
CA ARG A 232 6.21 -23.27 10.79
C ARG A 232 7.42 -23.72 9.99
N GLU A 233 8.34 -22.82 9.66
CA GLU A 233 9.57 -23.18 8.93
C GLU A 233 10.47 -24.08 9.78
N LYS A 234 10.57 -23.84 11.09
CA LYS A 234 11.33 -24.71 12.00
C LYS A 234 10.74 -26.10 12.20
N LEU A 235 9.42 -26.23 12.16
CA LEU A 235 8.74 -27.52 12.26
C LEU A 235 8.78 -28.34 10.96
N ARG A 236 9.26 -27.75 9.86
CA ARG A 236 9.34 -28.39 8.54
C ARG A 236 10.74 -28.90 8.19
N GLY A 237 11.75 -28.57 8.99
CA GLY A 237 13.09 -29.18 8.94
C GLY A 237 13.18 -30.36 9.88
#